data_AF-A0A2V9UXM9-F1
#
_entry.id   AF-A0A2V9UXM9-F1
#
_cell.length_a   1.000
_cell.length_b   1.000
_cell.length_c   1.000
_cell.angle_alpha   90.00
_cell.angle_beta   90.00
_cell.angle_gamma   90.00
#
_symmetry.space_group_name_H-M   'P 1'
#
loop_
_entity.id
_entity.type
_entity.pdbx_description
1 polymer ?
#
loop_
_entity_poly.entity_id
_entity_poly.type
_entity_poly.pdbx_seq_one_letter_code
_entity_poly.pdbx_strand_id
1 'polypeptide(L)'
;MAAPPDDDTKTSSASESSASVSPNSVSDQPTREDTLGFKPNVEAVAVFLTHSETHPPLTLSVEGAWGSGKSSFMLQLEDRIRAKGGKTVWFNAWRHDKEDELWAAFALDFTQKLASTLPLWKRWLLHLKLSYLRFNWRQGWFQAAKFLVLGCSVLLRHHFGC
;
A
#
# COMPACT_ATOMS: atom_id res chain seq x y z
N MET A 1 18.22 3.58 89.45
CA MET A 1 17.06 2.67 89.50
C MET A 1 15.81 3.54 89.63
N ALA A 2 15.24 3.93 88.49
CA ALA A 2 13.95 4.63 88.40
C ALA A 2 13.36 4.31 87.03
N ALA A 3 12.27 3.54 87.00
CA ALA A 3 11.27 3.58 85.94
C ALA A 3 10.21 4.63 86.36
N PRO A 4 9.40 5.25 85.46
CA PRO A 4 8.41 4.58 84.56
C PRO A 4 8.13 5.39 83.25
N PRO A 5 6.96 5.36 82.57
CA PRO A 5 6.07 4.28 82.11
C PRO A 5 5.81 4.27 80.57
N ASP A 6 5.39 3.12 80.08
CA ASP A 6 4.30 2.74 79.15
C ASP A 6 3.90 3.57 77.91
N ASP A 7 3.75 2.80 76.81
CA ASP A 7 2.82 2.89 75.67
C ASP A 7 3.02 3.97 74.60
N ASP A 8 3.21 3.50 73.37
CA ASP A 8 2.36 3.86 72.24
C ASP A 8 2.87 3.17 70.96
N THR A 9 2.13 2.14 70.59
CA THR A 9 2.20 1.47 69.29
C THR A 9 1.97 2.48 68.17
N LYS A 10 2.96 2.73 67.32
CA LYS A 10 2.71 3.40 66.02
C LYS A 10 3.50 2.74 64.90
N THR A 11 2.86 1.72 64.34
CA THR A 11 2.96 1.34 62.93
C THR A 11 2.93 2.61 62.08
N SER A 12 4.09 3.11 61.69
CA SER A 12 4.19 4.11 60.62
C SER A 12 4.38 3.35 59.32
N SER A 13 3.27 3.24 58.61
CA SER A 13 3.18 2.89 57.21
C SER A 13 4.16 3.75 56.42
N ALA A 14 5.26 3.13 55.97
CA ALA A 14 6.07 3.67 54.90
C ALA A 14 5.17 3.72 53.66
N SER A 15 4.69 4.92 53.35
CA SER A 15 3.95 5.22 52.14
C SER A 15 4.84 4.91 50.93
N GLU A 16 4.55 3.79 50.27
CA GLU A 16 5.01 3.53 48.92
C GLU A 16 4.55 4.69 48.03
N SER A 17 5.49 5.57 47.66
CA SER A 17 5.25 6.54 46.62
C SER A 17 5.03 5.77 45.33
N SER A 18 3.77 5.63 44.90
CA SER A 18 3.47 5.11 43.57
C SER A 18 4.05 6.10 42.57
N ALA A 19 5.24 5.79 42.05
CA ALA A 19 5.76 6.41 40.86
C ALA A 19 4.79 6.04 39.73
N SER A 20 3.87 6.94 39.43
CA SER A 20 3.01 6.82 38.26
C SER A 20 3.88 7.03 37.03
N VAL A 21 4.40 5.92 36.49
CA VAL A 21 5.00 5.92 35.16
C VAL A 21 3.86 6.25 34.19
N SER A 22 3.80 7.51 33.75
CA SER A 22 2.92 7.89 32.65
C SER A 22 3.34 7.05 31.43
N PRO A 23 2.44 6.23 30.85
CA PRO A 23 2.77 5.34 29.74
C PRO A 23 2.78 6.12 28.43
N ASN A 24 3.36 7.33 28.43
CA ASN A 24 3.71 8.03 27.21
C ASN A 24 4.99 7.38 26.68
N SER A 25 4.89 6.11 26.30
CA SER A 25 5.73 5.56 25.25
C SER A 25 5.56 6.49 24.07
N VAL A 26 6.55 7.35 23.83
CA VAL A 26 6.66 8.11 22.59
C VAL A 26 6.69 7.07 21.49
N SER A 27 5.55 6.89 20.83
CA SER A 27 5.39 5.88 19.79
C SER A 27 6.34 6.25 18.67
N ASP A 28 7.28 5.35 18.34
CA ASP A 28 8.14 5.49 17.16
C ASP A 28 7.28 5.27 15.91
N GLN A 29 6.50 6.30 15.58
CA GLN A 29 5.69 6.33 14.38
C GLN A 29 6.32 7.29 13.38
N PRO A 30 6.42 6.89 12.11
CA PRO A 30 6.85 7.80 11.08
C PRO A 30 5.84 8.93 10.95
N THR A 31 6.34 10.15 10.81
CA THR A 31 5.53 11.36 10.76
C THR A 31 5.63 12.04 9.40
N ARG A 32 4.55 12.73 9.02
CA ARG A 32 4.50 13.63 7.86
C ARG A 32 5.02 15.02 8.19
N GLU A 33 5.14 15.35 9.47
CA GLU A 33 5.67 16.64 9.91
C GLU A 33 7.19 16.64 9.80
N ASP A 34 7.74 17.73 9.26
CA ASP A 34 9.19 17.86 9.10
C ASP A 34 9.84 18.38 10.38
N THR A 35 10.14 17.47 11.31
CA THR A 35 10.90 17.76 12.54
C THR A 35 12.41 17.52 12.38
N LEU A 36 12.82 16.82 11.32
CA LEU A 36 14.22 16.44 11.06
C LEU A 36 14.90 17.27 9.97
N GLY A 37 14.19 18.22 9.36
CA GLY A 37 14.73 19.12 8.33
C GLY A 37 14.90 18.46 6.96
N PHE A 38 14.06 17.48 6.62
CA PHE A 38 14.09 16.77 5.35
C PHE A 38 13.47 17.54 4.19
N LYS A 39 12.70 18.60 4.46
CA LYS A 39 12.01 19.41 3.43
C LYS A 39 12.86 19.77 2.21
N PRO A 40 14.11 20.28 2.30
CA PRO A 40 14.90 20.58 1.10
C PRO A 40 15.21 19.34 0.26
N ASN A 41 15.53 18.21 0.90
CA ASN A 41 15.83 16.95 0.21
C ASN A 41 14.57 16.35 -0.41
N VAL A 42 13.46 16.35 0.33
CA VAL A 42 12.15 15.90 -0.14
C VAL A 42 11.71 16.71 -1.36
N GLU A 43 11.87 18.04 -1.33
CA GLU A 43 11.52 18.91 -2.44
C GLU A 43 12.38 18.60 -3.67
N ALA A 44 13.70 18.51 -3.51
CA ALA A 44 14.62 18.24 -4.61
C ALA A 44 14.31 16.90 -5.30
N VAL A 45 14.11 15.84 -4.50
CA VAL A 45 13.75 14.52 -5.02
C VAL A 45 12.37 14.55 -5.69
N ALA A 46 11.38 15.21 -5.09
CA ALA A 46 10.05 15.32 -5.70
C ALA A 46 10.08 16.10 -7.02
N VAL A 47 10.84 17.20 -7.11
CA VAL A 47 11.06 17.95 -8.37
C VAL A 47 11.69 17.04 -9.40
N PHE A 48 12.78 16.36 -9.05
CA PHE A 48 13.47 15.45 -9.95
C PHE A 48 12.54 14.35 -10.49
N LEU A 49 11.80 13.67 -9.61
CA LEU A 49 10.90 12.57 -9.97
C LEU A 49 9.66 13.00 -10.78
N THR A 50 9.29 14.29 -10.74
CA THR A 50 8.08 14.81 -11.43
C THR A 50 8.41 15.69 -12.63
N HIS A 51 9.69 15.85 -12.97
CA HIS A 51 10.14 16.66 -14.10
C HIS A 51 9.80 16.00 -15.44
N SER A 52 9.48 16.78 -16.48
CA SER A 52 9.09 16.28 -17.81
C SER A 52 10.20 15.49 -18.50
N GLU A 53 11.44 15.92 -18.29
CA GLU A 53 12.67 15.32 -18.83
C GLU A 53 13.10 14.05 -18.08
N THR A 54 12.46 13.73 -16.95
CA THR A 54 12.78 12.54 -16.16
C THR A 54 11.98 11.35 -16.71
N HIS A 55 12.64 10.48 -17.48
CA HIS A 55 12.00 9.33 -18.12
C HIS A 55 12.19 8.03 -17.32
N PRO A 56 11.15 7.20 -17.15
CA PRO A 56 11.26 5.86 -16.54
C PRO A 56 11.97 4.86 -17.46
N PRO A 57 12.53 3.74 -16.93
CA PRO A 57 12.48 3.28 -15.55
C PRO A 57 13.56 3.90 -14.65
N LEU A 58 13.20 4.20 -13.40
CA LEU A 58 14.11 4.76 -12.40
C LEU A 58 13.94 4.04 -11.07
N THR A 59 15.06 3.84 -10.38
CA THR A 59 15.09 3.24 -9.04
C THR A 59 15.84 4.20 -8.12
N LEU A 60 15.22 4.55 -7.00
CA LEU A 60 15.81 5.42 -5.97
C LEU A 60 15.87 4.65 -4.66
N SER A 61 17.05 4.66 -4.02
CA SER A 61 17.28 4.09 -2.69
C SER A 61 17.34 5.22 -1.65
N VAL A 62 16.73 5.01 -0.49
CA VAL A 62 16.82 5.92 0.67
C VAL A 62 17.59 5.22 1.77
N GLU A 63 18.80 5.72 2.05
CA GLU A 63 19.74 5.12 2.98
C GLU A 63 19.89 5.96 4.25
N GLY A 64 20.26 5.32 5.36
CA GLY A 64 20.45 5.97 6.65
C GLY A 64 20.38 4.99 7.83
N ALA A 65 20.96 5.39 8.96
CA ALA A 65 20.98 4.59 10.18
C ALA A 65 19.56 4.25 10.70
N TRP A 66 19.44 3.21 11.51
CA TRP A 66 18.17 2.90 12.18
C TRP A 66 17.73 4.09 13.06
N GLY A 67 16.44 4.41 13.07
CA GLY A 67 15.91 5.61 13.76
C GLY A 67 16.17 6.95 13.04
N SER A 68 16.83 6.97 11.88
CA SER A 68 17.12 8.23 11.16
C SER A 68 15.93 8.87 10.44
N GLY A 69 14.70 8.38 10.64
CA GLY A 69 13.51 8.95 10.01
C GLY A 69 13.29 8.66 8.52
N LYS A 70 13.91 7.62 7.94
CA LYS A 70 13.70 7.23 6.52
C LYS A 70 12.23 7.04 6.14
N SER A 71 11.47 6.39 7.01
CA SER A 71 10.02 6.20 6.80
C SER A 71 9.27 7.53 6.80
N SER A 72 9.62 8.46 7.70
CA SER A 72 9.09 9.82 7.71
C SER A 72 9.46 10.58 6.42
N PHE A 73 10.70 10.47 5.96
CA PHE A 73 11.16 11.02 4.68
C PHE A 73 10.30 10.51 3.51
N MET A 74 10.05 9.20 3.45
CA MET A 74 9.23 8.58 2.40
C MET A 74 7.76 9.04 2.45
N LEU A 75 7.20 9.27 3.65
CA LEU A 75 5.84 9.83 3.81
C LEU A 75 5.76 11.29 3.34
N GLN A 76 6.75 12.12 3.71
CA GLN A 76 6.83 13.51 3.26
C GLN A 76 7.01 13.58 1.73
N LEU A 77 7.85 12.70 1.17
CA LEU A 77 8.04 12.59 -0.27
C LEU A 77 6.76 12.16 -1.00
N GLU A 78 6.03 11.20 -0.44
CA GLU A 78 4.72 10.82 -0.96
C GLU A 78 3.75 12.01 -1.02
N ASP A 79 3.63 12.78 0.06
CA ASP A 79 2.75 13.96 0.09
C ASP A 79 3.15 14.97 -0.98
N ARG A 80 4.46 15.17 -1.15
CA ARG A 80 4.94 16.13 -2.13
C ARG A 80 4.69 15.69 -3.56
N ILE A 81 4.87 14.41 -3.87
CA ILE A 81 4.56 13.82 -5.19
C ILE A 81 3.05 13.91 -5.47
N ARG A 82 2.20 13.56 -4.50
CA ARG A 82 0.74 13.65 -4.63
C ARG A 82 0.27 15.08 -4.84
N ALA A 83 0.87 16.05 -4.15
CA ALA A 83 0.57 17.48 -4.34
C ALA A 83 0.90 17.98 -5.76
N LYS A 84 1.83 17.33 -6.47
CA LYS A 84 2.15 17.61 -7.88
C LYS A 84 1.31 16.80 -8.88
N GLY A 85 0.30 16.04 -8.40
CA GLY A 85 -0.56 15.20 -9.23
C GLY A 85 -0.02 13.79 -9.51
N GLY A 86 1.14 13.43 -8.94
CA GLY A 86 1.71 12.10 -9.04
C GLY A 86 0.88 11.04 -8.30
N LYS A 87 1.04 9.78 -8.70
CA LYS A 87 0.41 8.62 -8.05
C LYS A 87 1.48 7.80 -7.36
N THR A 88 1.22 7.44 -6.11
CA THR A 88 2.14 6.66 -5.26
C THR A 88 1.44 5.41 -4.77
N VAL A 89 2.19 4.32 -4.63
CA VAL A 89 1.72 3.07 -4.05
C VAL A 89 2.77 2.62 -3.04
N TRP A 90 2.35 2.40 -1.80
CA TRP A 90 3.20 1.86 -0.74
C TRP A 90 3.15 0.35 -0.71
N PHE A 91 4.30 -0.30 -0.61
CA PHE A 91 4.42 -1.76 -0.42
C PHE A 91 5.38 -2.02 0.74
N ASN A 92 4.95 -2.84 1.71
CA ASN A 92 5.79 -3.23 2.84
C ASN A 92 6.29 -4.66 2.64
N ALA A 93 7.56 -4.80 2.29
CA ALA A 93 8.17 -6.10 2.00
C ALA A 93 8.20 -7.04 3.21
N TRP A 94 8.38 -6.50 4.43
CA TRP A 94 8.50 -7.30 5.65
C TRP A 94 7.23 -8.06 6.03
N ARG A 95 6.06 -7.56 5.61
CA ARG A 95 4.78 -8.22 5.89
C ARG A 95 4.59 -9.50 5.06
N HIS A 96 5.36 -9.65 3.98
CA HIS A 96 5.23 -10.74 3.00
C HIS A 96 6.48 -11.64 2.95
N ASP A 97 7.35 -11.56 3.96
CA ASP A 97 8.63 -12.32 4.06
C ASP A 97 8.44 -13.85 4.18
N LYS A 98 7.22 -14.32 4.49
CA LYS A 98 6.90 -15.75 4.67
C LYS A 98 6.31 -16.43 3.45
N GLU A 99 6.05 -15.70 2.36
CA GLU A 99 5.46 -16.29 1.16
C GLU A 99 6.57 -16.50 0.11
N ASP A 100 6.73 -17.73 -0.37
CA ASP A 100 7.68 -18.14 -1.42
C ASP A 100 7.50 -17.36 -2.76
N GLU A 101 6.52 -16.45 -2.83
CA GLU A 101 6.18 -15.65 -3.99
C GLU A 101 5.95 -14.15 -3.64
N LEU A 102 6.97 -13.47 -3.10
CA LEU A 102 6.96 -12.00 -2.87
C LEU A 102 6.41 -11.20 -4.07
N TRP A 103 6.72 -11.66 -5.29
CA TRP A 103 6.23 -11.06 -6.53
C TRP A 103 4.71 -11.16 -6.72
N ALA A 104 4.11 -12.29 -6.34
CA ALA A 104 2.66 -12.48 -6.41
C ALA A 104 1.96 -11.57 -5.38
N ALA A 105 2.50 -11.52 -4.16
CA ALA A 105 2.01 -10.62 -3.11
C ALA A 105 2.10 -9.15 -3.54
N PHE A 106 3.23 -8.74 -4.13
CA PHE A 106 3.40 -7.40 -4.70
C PHE A 106 2.40 -7.13 -5.83
N ALA A 107 2.25 -8.04 -6.81
CA ALA A 107 1.33 -7.86 -7.92
C ALA A 107 -0.13 -7.73 -7.45
N LEU A 108 -0.53 -8.52 -6.45
CA LEU A 108 -1.87 -8.45 -5.87
C LEU A 108 -2.09 -7.14 -5.12
N ASP A 109 -1.18 -6.75 -4.22
CA ASP A 109 -1.30 -5.51 -3.45
C ASP A 109 -1.26 -4.26 -4.36
N PHE A 110 -0.39 -4.28 -5.37
CA PHE A 110 -0.29 -3.22 -6.38
C PHE A 110 -1.58 -3.10 -7.19
N THR A 111 -2.13 -4.21 -7.70
CA THR A 111 -3.37 -4.20 -8.49
C THR A 111 -4.57 -3.75 -7.66
N GLN A 112 -4.68 -4.19 -6.40
CA GLN A 112 -5.74 -3.74 -5.48
C GLN A 112 -5.65 -2.23 -5.20
N LYS A 113 -4.46 -1.70 -4.92
CA LYS A 113 -4.24 -0.27 -4.64
C LYS A 113 -4.38 0.61 -5.89
N LEU A 114 -3.97 0.11 -7.06
CA LEU A 114 -4.25 0.81 -8.33
C LEU A 114 -5.75 0.84 -8.63
N ALA A 115 -6.44 -0.29 -8.44
CA ALA A 115 -7.87 -0.37 -8.70
C ALA A 115 -8.64 0.65 -7.84
N SER A 116 -8.32 0.77 -6.54
CA SER A 116 -8.97 1.74 -5.64
C SER A 116 -8.73 3.20 -6.05
N THR A 117 -7.62 3.49 -6.73
CA THR A 117 -7.26 4.84 -7.20
C THR A 117 -7.94 5.23 -8.52
N LEU A 118 -8.52 4.27 -9.26
CA LEU A 118 -9.16 4.49 -10.56
C LEU A 118 -10.69 4.58 -10.48
N PRO A 119 -11.34 5.51 -11.22
CA PRO A 119 -12.79 5.58 -11.28
C PRO A 119 -13.40 4.35 -11.97
N LEU A 120 -14.62 3.96 -11.56
CA LEU A 120 -15.27 2.69 -11.97
C LEU A 120 -15.39 2.51 -13.50
N TRP A 121 -15.66 3.59 -14.23
CA TRP A 121 -15.76 3.53 -15.70
C TRP A 121 -14.42 3.22 -16.37
N LYS A 122 -13.30 3.70 -15.81
CA LYS A 122 -11.95 3.36 -16.29
C LYS A 122 -11.62 1.90 -16.01
N ARG A 123 -12.16 1.31 -14.93
CA ARG A 123 -11.99 -0.13 -14.65
C ARG A 123 -12.65 -0.97 -15.74
N TRP A 124 -13.89 -0.66 -16.10
CA TRP A 124 -14.59 -1.36 -17.18
C TRP A 124 -13.87 -1.19 -18.53
N LEU A 125 -13.42 0.02 -18.84
CA LEU A 125 -12.66 0.28 -20.07
C LEU A 125 -11.31 -0.47 -20.08
N LEU A 126 -10.63 -0.55 -18.94
CA LEU A 126 -9.39 -1.31 -18.78
C LEU A 126 -9.65 -2.81 -18.98
N HIS A 127 -10.72 -3.35 -18.40
CA HIS A 127 -11.15 -4.73 -18.62
C HIS A 127 -11.45 -4.99 -20.09
N LEU A 128 -12.19 -4.12 -20.78
CA LEU A 128 -12.45 -4.25 -22.22
C LEU A 128 -11.16 -4.18 -23.04
N LYS A 129 -10.28 -3.22 -22.75
CA LYS A 129 -9.00 -3.06 -23.46
C LYS A 129 -8.08 -4.26 -23.26
N LEU A 130 -7.99 -4.77 -22.03
CA LEU A 130 -7.20 -5.98 -21.71
C LEU A 130 -7.83 -7.22 -22.35
N SER A 131 -9.15 -7.35 -22.32
CA SER A 131 -9.87 -8.41 -23.01
C SER A 131 -9.59 -8.37 -24.51
N TYR A 132 -9.62 -7.20 -25.14
CA TYR A 132 -9.26 -7.04 -26.56
C TYR A 132 -7.81 -7.43 -26.85
N LEU A 133 -6.85 -6.97 -26.03
CA LEU A 133 -5.43 -7.32 -26.18
C LEU A 133 -5.14 -8.80 -25.93
N ARG A 134 -5.97 -9.49 -25.15
CA ARG A 134 -5.88 -10.93 -24.89
C ARG A 134 -6.71 -11.76 -25.88
N PHE A 135 -7.62 -11.12 -26.63
CA PHE A 135 -8.50 -11.81 -27.56
C PHE A 135 -7.75 -12.10 -28.86
N ASN A 136 -7.24 -13.33 -28.97
CA ASN A 136 -6.77 -13.89 -30.25
C ASN A 136 -7.96 -14.01 -31.21
N TRP A 137 -8.23 -12.90 -31.93
CA TRP A 137 -9.31 -12.77 -32.91
C TRP A 137 -9.32 -13.92 -33.93
N ARG A 138 -8.14 -14.51 -34.19
CA ARG A 138 -7.95 -15.66 -35.06
C ARG A 138 -8.52 -17.00 -34.58
N GLN A 139 -8.91 -17.15 -33.31
CA GLN A 139 -9.53 -18.39 -32.78
C GLN A 139 -11.02 -18.24 -32.47
N GLY A 140 -11.48 -17.05 -32.03
CA GLY A 140 -12.88 -16.81 -31.68
C GLY A 140 -13.85 -16.81 -32.86
N TRP A 141 -13.45 -16.23 -34.00
CA TRP A 141 -14.26 -16.22 -35.22
C TRP A 141 -14.50 -17.62 -35.82
N PHE A 142 -13.56 -18.56 -35.68
CA PHE A 142 -13.79 -19.95 -36.13
C PHE A 142 -14.89 -20.61 -35.33
N GLN A 143 -15.00 -20.33 -34.02
CA GLN A 143 -16.10 -20.87 -33.20
C GLN A 143 -17.43 -20.19 -33.54
N ALA A 144 -17.45 -18.86 -33.66
CA ALA A 144 -18.64 -18.13 -34.09
C ALA A 144 -19.12 -18.58 -35.48
N ALA A 145 -18.20 -18.74 -36.44
CA ALA A 145 -18.50 -19.28 -37.77
C ALA A 145 -18.97 -20.74 -37.70
N LYS A 146 -18.38 -21.59 -36.84
CA LYS A 146 -18.87 -22.97 -36.62
C LYS A 146 -20.30 -22.98 -36.11
N PHE A 147 -20.65 -22.12 -35.15
CA PHE A 147 -22.00 -22.02 -34.62
C PHE A 147 -22.99 -21.43 -35.64
N LEU A 148 -22.54 -20.48 -36.47
CA LEU A 148 -23.36 -19.93 -37.56
C LEU A 148 -23.63 -20.99 -38.64
N VAL A 149 -22.62 -21.77 -39.04
CA VAL A 149 -22.76 -22.86 -40.00
C VAL A 149 -23.63 -23.99 -39.43
N LEU A 150 -23.43 -24.38 -38.16
CA LEU A 150 -24.25 -25.38 -37.50
C LEU A 150 -25.70 -24.91 -37.33
N GLY A 151 -25.92 -23.67 -36.89
CA GLY A 151 -27.26 -23.07 -36.77
C GLY A 151 -27.97 -22.95 -38.11
N CYS A 152 -27.25 -22.55 -39.16
CA CYS A 152 -27.79 -22.50 -40.52
C CYS A 152 -28.13 -23.90 -41.05
N SER A 153 -27.32 -24.92 -40.73
CA SER A 153 -27.58 -26.31 -41.13
C SER A 153 -28.82 -26.91 -40.44
N VAL A 154 -29.08 -26.52 -39.18
CA VAL A 154 -30.28 -26.93 -38.43
C VAL A 154 -31.52 -26.22 -38.98
N LEU A 155 -31.42 -24.92 -39.30
CA LEU A 155 -32.51 -24.16 -39.92
C LEU A 155 -32.86 -24.66 -41.33
N LEU A 156 -31.87 -25.01 -42.16
CA LEU A 156 -32.12 -25.61 -43.48
C LEU A 156 -32.77 -26.99 -43.38
N ARG A 157 -32.37 -27.84 -42.42
CA ARG A 157 -33.04 -29.14 -42.17
C ARG A 157 -34.49 -28.97 -41.73
N HIS A 158 -34.80 -27.92 -40.97
CA HIS A 158 -36.16 -27.65 -40.53
C HIS A 158 -37.04 -27.05 -41.66
N HIS A 159 -36.44 -26.43 -42.68
CA HIS A 159 -37.17 -25.84 -43.81
C HIS A 159 -37.36 -26.82 -45.00
N PHE A 160 -36.51 -27.84 -45.14
CA PHE A 160 -36.58 -28.86 -46.21
C PHE A 160 -37.07 -30.24 -45.73
N GLY A 161 -37.51 -30.34 -44.47
CA GLY A 161 -38.03 -31.57 -43.86
C GLY A 161 -39.53 -31.51 -43.57
N CYS A 162 -40.35 -31.29 -44.59
CA CYS A 162 -41.75 -31.69 -44.68
C CYS A 162 -42.00 -32.29 -46.06
#